data_AF-A0A7V8JJ71-F1
#
_entry.id   AF-A0A7V8JJ71-F1
#
_cell.length_a   1.000
_cell.length_b   1.000
_cell.length_c   1.000
_cell.angle_alpha   90.00
_cell.angle_beta   90.00
_cell.angle_gamma   90.00
#
_symmetry.space_group_name_H-M   'P 1'
#
loop_
_entity.id
_entity.type
_entity.pdbx_description
1 polymer ?
#
loop_
_entity_poly.entity_id
_entity_poly.type
_entity_poly.pdbx_seq_one_letter_code
_entity_poly.pdbx_strand_id
1 'polypeptide(L)'
;MSCRPSDAFRASCALVLALCGSAPLAAQETSSHYTGVAYAIGTESVRYREEHWVVDGPGHRERLVLYRCPDGRAFGRKEVQYGTPPWMPQFTFEDARTGYRESVKADHGRLTVTVRKGSAKRPDSATLEVRPDTVVDAGFDEFVRAHWAELNRPEGTSAYFVVPSRLGDLRLNIKPTPSSDPQFRQFRMALSGWLGALAPTITLTYTATDHRLVQFAGLSNIKDNDGENQKVRIVFPPKDDLPPASEADVAQARSTPLVTKCSP
;
A
#
# COMPACT_ATOMS: atom_id res chain seq x y z
N MET A 1 31.28 43.43 -79.59
CA MET A 1 30.04 43.01 -80.29
C MET A 1 29.24 42.11 -79.37
N SER A 2 27.93 42.31 -79.42
CA SER A 2 26.85 41.70 -78.64
C SER A 2 26.86 40.15 -78.63
N CYS A 3 26.50 39.55 -77.48
CA CYS A 3 25.34 38.65 -77.30
C CYS A 3 25.46 37.79 -76.03
N ARG A 4 24.41 37.85 -75.19
CA ARG A 4 24.03 36.87 -74.15
C ARG A 4 23.36 35.63 -74.81
N PRO A 5 22.74 34.68 -74.07
CA PRO A 5 23.20 33.79 -72.99
C PRO A 5 22.78 32.31 -73.25
N SER A 6 23.18 31.34 -72.42
CA SER A 6 22.33 30.17 -72.08
C SER A 6 22.92 29.31 -70.95
N ASP A 7 22.11 29.14 -69.89
CA ASP A 7 21.66 27.88 -69.26
C ASP A 7 22.66 26.71 -69.09
N ALA A 8 22.69 25.93 -68.03
CA ALA A 8 21.99 25.85 -66.75
C ALA A 8 22.69 24.72 -66.00
N PHE A 9 23.00 24.87 -64.70
CA PHE A 9 23.05 23.72 -63.79
C PHE A 9 22.90 24.26 -62.37
N ARG A 10 21.64 24.34 -61.90
CA ARG A 10 21.34 24.57 -60.49
C ARG A 10 21.60 23.26 -59.75
N ALA A 11 22.74 23.16 -59.08
CA ALA A 11 22.97 22.11 -58.09
C ALA A 11 22.25 22.52 -56.78
N SER A 12 21.06 21.95 -56.58
CA SER A 12 20.30 22.02 -55.34
C SER A 12 21.05 21.32 -54.21
N CYS A 13 21.69 22.09 -53.32
CA CYS A 13 22.06 21.59 -51.99
C CYS A 13 20.81 21.58 -51.11
N ALA A 14 20.13 20.43 -51.04
CA ALA A 14 19.07 20.19 -50.08
C ALA A 14 19.68 20.08 -48.68
N LEU A 15 19.48 21.12 -47.86
CA LEU A 15 19.78 21.11 -46.44
C LEU A 15 18.76 20.20 -45.73
N VAL A 16 19.14 18.95 -45.46
CA VAL A 16 18.36 18.05 -44.60
C VAL A 16 18.54 18.54 -43.15
N LEU A 17 17.60 19.34 -42.67
CA LEU A 17 17.44 19.63 -41.24
C LEU A 17 17.07 18.30 -40.55
N ALA A 18 18.04 17.71 -39.85
CA ALA A 18 17.77 16.64 -38.90
C ALA A 18 16.93 17.20 -37.75
N LEU A 19 15.61 16.99 -37.81
CA LEU A 19 14.75 17.13 -36.64
C LEU A 19 15.16 16.05 -35.64
N CYS A 20 15.98 16.42 -34.66
CA CYS A 20 16.08 15.66 -33.42
C CYS A 20 14.72 15.75 -32.73
N GLY A 21 13.85 14.78 -33.02
CA GLY A 21 12.61 14.56 -32.29
C GLY A 21 12.96 14.18 -30.86
N SER A 22 12.96 15.16 -29.96
CA SER A 22 12.88 14.92 -28.53
C SER A 22 11.52 14.25 -28.27
N ALA A 23 11.48 12.92 -28.29
CA ALA A 23 10.32 12.21 -27.79
C ALA A 23 10.13 12.66 -26.33
N PRO A 24 8.95 13.20 -25.94
CA PRO A 24 8.72 13.52 -24.54
C PRO A 24 8.88 12.22 -23.74
N LEU A 25 9.79 12.20 -22.77
CA LEU A 25 9.74 11.20 -21.71
C LEU A 25 8.34 11.36 -21.09
N ALA A 26 7.48 10.36 -21.27
CA ALA A 26 6.22 10.33 -20.54
C ALA A 26 6.57 10.33 -19.06
N ALA A 27 6.15 11.37 -18.35
CA ALA A 27 6.30 11.43 -16.90
C ALA A 27 5.54 10.24 -16.31
N GLN A 28 6.19 9.46 -15.44
CA GLN A 28 5.55 8.32 -14.80
C GLN A 28 4.55 8.85 -13.77
N GLU A 29 3.27 8.54 -13.99
CA GLU A 29 2.19 8.84 -13.04
C GLU A 29 1.89 7.62 -12.18
N THR A 30 1.29 7.85 -11.01
CA THR A 30 0.78 6.75 -10.18
C THR A 30 -0.27 5.96 -10.95
N SER A 31 -0.24 4.64 -10.85
CA SER A 31 -1.31 3.78 -11.36
C SER A 31 -2.58 3.87 -10.52
N SER A 32 -2.46 4.28 -9.26
CA SER A 32 -3.62 4.56 -8.40
C SER A 32 -3.26 5.56 -7.30
N HIS A 33 -4.20 6.45 -7.00
CA HIS A 33 -4.11 7.41 -5.91
C HIS A 33 -5.46 7.48 -5.21
N TYR A 34 -5.53 7.13 -3.93
CA TYR A 34 -6.81 7.04 -3.22
C TYR A 34 -6.67 7.29 -1.72
N THR A 35 -7.81 7.53 -1.06
CA THR A 35 -7.86 7.78 0.38
C THR A 35 -8.69 6.74 1.12
N GLY A 36 -8.42 6.63 2.42
CA GLY A 36 -9.21 5.85 3.37
C GLY A 36 -9.46 6.65 4.65
N VAL A 37 -10.60 6.42 5.28
CA VAL A 37 -10.94 7.06 6.56
C VAL A 37 -11.15 6.01 7.63
N ALA A 38 -10.34 6.06 8.69
CA ALA A 38 -10.44 5.16 9.82
C ALA A 38 -11.29 5.79 10.93
N TYR A 39 -12.45 5.19 11.20
CA TYR A 39 -13.36 5.57 12.26
C TYR A 39 -13.18 4.69 13.49
N ALA A 40 -13.43 5.22 14.69
CA ALA A 40 -13.53 4.40 15.88
C ALA A 40 -14.70 3.41 15.72
N ILE A 41 -14.46 2.14 16.02
CA ILE A 41 -15.49 1.11 15.82
C ILE A 41 -16.78 1.45 16.58
N GLY A 42 -17.93 1.31 15.92
CA GLY A 42 -19.25 1.63 16.49
C GLY A 42 -19.62 3.12 16.49
N THR A 43 -18.77 4.00 15.94
CA THR A 43 -19.02 5.45 15.87
C THR A 43 -18.61 6.02 14.49
N GLU A 44 -18.88 7.31 14.27
CA GLU A 44 -18.34 8.09 13.14
C GLU A 44 -17.19 9.03 13.57
N SER A 45 -16.57 8.77 14.73
CA SER A 45 -15.40 9.53 15.17
C SER A 45 -14.17 9.15 14.35
N VAL A 46 -13.63 10.09 13.57
CA VAL A 46 -12.42 9.88 12.77
C VAL A 46 -11.21 9.75 13.69
N ARG A 47 -10.48 8.63 13.57
CA ARG A 47 -9.21 8.39 14.28
C ARG A 47 -8.02 8.87 13.46
N TYR A 48 -8.01 8.54 12.18
CA TYR A 48 -7.00 8.97 11.23
C TYR A 48 -7.51 8.78 9.79
N ARG A 49 -6.76 9.34 8.84
CA ARG A 49 -6.96 9.16 7.40
C ARG A 49 -5.72 8.52 6.80
N GLU A 50 -5.92 7.79 5.72
CA GLU A 50 -4.85 7.20 4.92
C GLU A 50 -4.92 7.79 3.51
N GLU A 51 -3.77 8.07 2.91
CA GLU A 51 -3.63 8.48 1.52
C GLU A 51 -2.56 7.61 0.87
N HIS A 52 -2.91 6.98 -0.24
CA HIS A 52 -2.14 5.92 -0.88
C HIS A 52 -1.76 6.34 -2.29
N TRP A 53 -0.46 6.29 -2.59
CA TRP A 53 0.07 6.44 -3.95
C TRP A 53 0.67 5.11 -4.37
N VAL A 54 0.13 4.50 -5.42
CA VAL A 54 0.65 3.26 -6.02
C VAL A 54 1.33 3.63 -7.33
N VAL A 55 2.60 3.26 -7.45
CA VAL A 55 3.39 3.47 -8.67
C VAL A 55 3.73 2.10 -9.23
N ASP A 56 3.26 1.84 -10.46
CA ASP A 56 3.62 0.66 -11.23
C ASP A 56 4.62 1.05 -12.32
N GLY A 57 5.63 0.22 -12.51
CA GLY A 57 6.63 0.33 -13.57
C GLY A 57 7.10 -1.05 -14.04
N PRO A 58 7.92 -1.13 -15.10
CA PRO A 58 8.41 -2.41 -15.61
C PRO A 58 9.19 -3.19 -14.52
N GLY A 59 8.59 -4.26 -14.01
CA GLY A 59 9.18 -5.10 -12.96
C GLY A 59 9.27 -4.46 -11.57
N HIS A 60 8.65 -3.28 -11.37
CA HIS A 60 8.68 -2.53 -10.12
C HIS A 60 7.27 -2.09 -9.74
N ARG A 61 6.88 -2.33 -8.49
CA ARG A 61 5.65 -1.80 -7.92
C ARG A 61 5.92 -1.33 -6.52
N GLU A 62 5.54 -0.09 -6.23
CA GLU A 62 5.69 0.49 -4.91
C GLU A 62 4.42 1.19 -4.46
N ARG A 63 4.30 1.35 -3.14
CA ARG A 63 3.24 2.12 -2.52
C ARG A 63 3.79 3.01 -1.43
N LEU A 64 3.46 4.29 -1.50
CA LEU A 64 3.60 5.24 -0.40
C LEU A 64 2.24 5.37 0.29
N VAL A 65 2.25 5.36 1.63
CA VAL A 65 1.08 5.69 2.44
C VAL A 65 1.43 6.79 3.42
N LEU A 66 0.63 7.85 3.45
CA LEU A 66 0.64 8.83 4.53
C LEU A 66 -0.53 8.58 5.46
N TYR A 67 -0.23 8.49 6.76
CA TYR A 67 -1.22 8.45 7.81
C TYR A 67 -1.37 9.86 8.38
N ARG A 68 -2.59 10.38 8.31
CA ARG A 68 -2.92 11.77 8.63
C ARG A 68 -3.85 11.84 9.82
N CYS A 69 -3.62 12.84 10.67
CA CYS A 69 -4.52 13.22 11.74
C CYS A 69 -5.91 13.57 11.15
N PRO A 70 -6.98 13.63 11.97
CA PRO A 70 -8.30 14.07 11.51
C PRO A 70 -8.27 15.43 10.79
N ASP A 71 -7.34 16.31 11.20
CA ASP A 71 -7.09 17.63 10.61
C ASP A 71 -6.23 17.63 9.33
N GLY A 72 -5.78 16.46 8.85
CA GLY A 72 -5.03 16.30 7.60
C GLY A 72 -3.50 16.34 7.72
N ARG A 73 -2.94 16.74 8.87
CA ARG A 73 -1.47 16.74 9.05
C ARG A 73 -0.94 15.31 9.12
N ALA A 74 0.14 15.01 8.38
CA ALA A 74 0.75 13.68 8.38
C ALA A 74 1.46 13.41 9.70
N PHE A 75 1.24 12.26 10.31
CA PHE A 75 1.94 11.82 11.51
C PHE A 75 2.73 10.51 11.30
N GLY A 76 2.36 9.74 10.27
CA GLY A 76 3.02 8.49 9.95
C GLY A 76 3.23 8.34 8.45
N ARG A 77 4.23 7.54 8.09
CA ARG A 77 4.59 7.24 6.70
C ARG A 77 4.93 5.79 6.56
N LYS A 78 4.51 5.21 5.44
CA LYS A 78 4.86 3.85 5.06
C LYS A 78 5.28 3.76 3.62
N GLU A 79 6.35 3.05 3.37
CA GLU A 79 6.88 2.80 2.04
C GLU A 79 6.94 1.29 1.83
N VAL A 80 6.25 0.82 0.80
CA VAL A 80 6.08 -0.59 0.46
C VAL A 80 6.70 -0.83 -0.91
N GLN A 81 7.50 -1.88 -1.04
CA GLN A 81 8.07 -2.34 -2.31
C GLN A 81 7.59 -3.77 -2.53
N TYR A 82 6.82 -3.98 -3.59
CA TYR A 82 6.26 -5.27 -3.91
C TYR A 82 7.29 -6.14 -4.62
N GLY A 83 7.41 -7.39 -4.17
CA GLY A 83 8.25 -8.39 -4.80
C GLY A 83 7.41 -9.47 -5.48
N THR A 84 8.05 -10.60 -5.77
CA THR A 84 7.38 -11.82 -6.22
C THR A 84 7.54 -12.90 -5.16
N PRO A 85 6.45 -13.41 -4.55
CA PRO A 85 5.05 -13.04 -4.83
C PRO A 85 4.64 -11.66 -4.25
N PRO A 86 3.59 -11.02 -4.81
CA PRO A 86 3.20 -9.66 -4.42
C PRO A 86 2.61 -9.56 -3.00
N TRP A 87 2.21 -10.69 -2.40
CA TRP A 87 1.72 -10.71 -1.02
C TRP A 87 2.81 -10.70 0.06
N MET A 88 4.08 -10.72 -0.34
CA MET A 88 5.23 -10.63 0.55
C MET A 88 6.10 -9.40 0.22
N PRO A 89 5.55 -8.18 0.29
CA PRO A 89 6.33 -6.97 0.05
C PRO A 89 7.35 -6.72 1.16
N GLN A 90 8.36 -5.94 0.82
CA GLN A 90 9.22 -5.28 1.80
C GLN A 90 8.58 -3.96 2.19
N PHE A 91 8.78 -3.51 3.43
CA PHE A 91 8.29 -2.19 3.81
C PHE A 91 9.08 -1.54 4.94
N THR A 92 8.90 -0.23 5.05
CA THR A 92 9.24 0.57 6.23
C THR A 92 8.03 1.35 6.71
N PHE A 93 7.88 1.52 8.01
CA PHE A 93 6.83 2.32 8.63
C PHE A 93 7.41 3.15 9.77
N GLU A 94 6.99 4.40 9.87
CA GLU A 94 7.27 5.30 10.98
C GLU A 94 5.99 5.99 11.48
N ASP A 95 5.89 6.12 12.80
CA ASP A 95 4.87 6.93 13.49
C ASP A 95 5.58 7.96 14.37
N ALA A 96 5.52 9.23 13.99
CA ALA A 96 6.22 10.31 14.68
C ALA A 96 5.59 10.67 16.04
N ARG A 97 4.34 10.28 16.32
CA ARG A 97 3.68 10.57 17.60
C ARG A 97 4.31 9.81 18.75
N THR A 98 4.62 8.55 18.48
CA THR A 98 5.16 7.60 19.46
C THR A 98 6.65 7.37 19.30
N GLY A 99 7.23 7.78 18.16
CA GLY A 99 8.60 7.45 17.75
C GLY A 99 8.76 6.00 17.28
N TYR A 100 7.65 5.26 17.12
CA TYR A 100 7.65 3.87 16.68
C TYR A 100 8.12 3.73 15.24
N ARG A 101 8.92 2.71 14.98
CA ARG A 101 9.35 2.31 13.63
C ARG A 101 9.36 0.81 13.48
N GLU A 102 9.03 0.34 12.28
CA GLU A 102 9.21 -1.05 11.92
C GLU A 102 9.57 -1.20 10.44
N SER A 103 10.19 -2.32 10.11
CA SER A 103 10.49 -2.68 8.73
C SER A 103 10.52 -4.18 8.55
N VAL A 104 10.14 -4.63 7.35
CA VAL A 104 10.34 -5.99 6.89
C VAL A 104 11.16 -5.94 5.61
N LYS A 105 12.25 -6.71 5.59
CA LYS A 105 13.11 -6.89 4.41
C LYS A 105 13.11 -8.35 4.00
N ALA A 106 13.09 -8.60 2.70
CA ALA A 106 13.18 -9.93 2.12
C ALA A 106 14.56 -10.08 1.48
N ASP A 107 15.32 -11.06 1.93
CA ASP A 107 16.67 -11.32 1.41
C ASP A 107 16.97 -12.82 1.43
N HIS A 108 17.50 -13.35 0.32
CA HIS A 108 17.90 -14.76 0.17
C HIS A 108 16.90 -15.79 0.76
N GLY A 109 15.60 -15.61 0.52
CA GLY A 109 14.55 -16.52 1.01
C GLY A 109 14.24 -16.43 2.51
N ARG A 110 14.63 -15.33 3.16
CA ARG A 110 14.31 -15.04 4.57
C ARG A 110 13.67 -13.67 4.71
N LEU A 111 12.86 -13.50 5.76
CA LEU A 111 12.34 -12.19 6.15
C LEU A 111 13.08 -11.69 7.38
N THR A 112 13.66 -10.51 7.32
CA THR A 112 14.20 -9.81 8.49
C THR A 112 13.19 -8.76 8.92
N VAL A 113 12.68 -8.95 10.13
CA VAL A 113 11.76 -8.04 10.82
C VAL A 113 12.57 -7.20 11.79
N THR A 114 12.34 -5.89 11.80
CA THR A 114 13.01 -4.97 12.73
C THR A 114 11.99 -4.00 13.32
N VAL A 115 12.05 -3.75 14.62
CA VAL A 115 11.15 -2.84 15.35
C VAL A 115 11.95 -1.96 16.30
N ARG A 116 11.62 -0.67 16.33
CA ARG A 116 12.10 0.27 17.34
C ARG A 116 10.90 0.93 18.01
N LYS A 117 10.76 0.72 19.31
CA LYS A 117 9.69 1.33 20.12
C LYS A 117 10.18 2.68 20.67
N GLY A 118 9.50 3.76 20.30
CA GLY A 118 9.80 5.12 20.75
C GLY A 118 11.27 5.50 20.70
N SER A 119 11.81 5.97 21.83
CA SER A 119 13.19 6.43 21.97
C SER A 119 14.21 5.31 22.25
N ALA A 120 13.83 4.03 22.07
CA ALA A 120 14.74 2.91 22.28
C ALA A 120 16.04 3.09 21.48
N LYS A 121 17.19 2.95 22.14
CA LYS A 121 18.52 3.20 21.54
C LYS A 121 18.87 2.22 20.42
N ARG A 122 18.35 1.00 20.49
CA ARG A 122 18.58 -0.06 19.50
C ARG A 122 17.25 -0.69 19.10
N PRO A 123 17.07 -1.05 17.83
CA PRO A 123 15.92 -1.84 17.41
C PRO A 123 16.08 -3.30 17.84
N ASP A 124 14.95 -3.97 18.04
CA ASP A 124 14.87 -5.42 18.13
C ASP A 124 14.67 -6.00 16.72
N SER A 125 15.22 -7.19 16.46
CA SER A 125 15.09 -7.85 15.16
C SER A 125 14.92 -9.35 15.30
N ALA A 126 14.25 -9.96 14.32
CA ALA A 126 14.16 -11.40 14.16
C ALA A 126 14.19 -11.78 12.68
N THR A 127 14.63 -13.00 12.41
CA THR A 127 14.55 -13.60 11.08
C THR A 127 13.46 -14.65 11.06
N LEU A 128 12.54 -14.54 10.11
CA LEU A 128 11.44 -15.47 9.92
C LEU A 128 11.68 -16.35 8.70
N GLU A 129 11.15 -17.58 8.79
CA GLU A 129 11.06 -18.51 7.67
C GLU A 129 10.04 -18.00 6.66
N VAL A 130 10.34 -18.15 5.38
CA VAL A 130 9.40 -17.86 4.29
C VAL A 130 8.68 -19.15 3.89
N ARG A 131 7.35 -19.09 3.91
CA ARG A 131 6.44 -20.12 3.39
C ARG A 131 5.66 -19.56 2.19
N PRO A 132 5.13 -20.40 1.29
CA PRO A 132 4.35 -19.93 0.14
C PRO A 132 3.17 -19.00 0.51
N ASP A 133 2.58 -19.24 1.68
CA ASP A 133 1.45 -18.51 2.28
C ASP A 133 1.89 -17.48 3.34
N THR A 134 3.16 -17.06 3.34
CA THR A 134 3.64 -15.96 4.18
C THR A 134 3.20 -14.62 3.60
N VAL A 135 2.46 -13.85 4.40
CA VAL A 135 1.87 -12.58 3.99
C VAL A 135 2.43 -11.46 4.84
N VAL A 136 2.87 -10.38 4.18
CA VAL A 136 3.43 -9.21 4.84
C VAL A 136 2.52 -8.02 4.56
N ASP A 137 1.84 -7.55 5.60
CA ASP A 137 1.21 -6.24 5.64
C ASP A 137 0.29 -5.92 4.43
N ALA A 138 0.57 -4.88 3.63
CA ALA A 138 -0.22 -4.48 2.46
C ALA A 138 -0.28 -5.56 1.38
N GLY A 139 0.61 -6.55 1.44
CA GLY A 139 0.55 -7.75 0.63
C GLY A 139 -0.68 -8.62 0.91
N PHE A 140 -1.38 -8.43 2.03
CA PHE A 140 -2.61 -9.15 2.30
C PHE A 140 -3.72 -8.84 1.29
N ASP A 141 -3.81 -7.61 0.78
CA ASP A 141 -4.76 -7.28 -0.28
C ASP A 141 -4.45 -8.06 -1.56
N GLU A 142 -3.17 -8.17 -1.91
CA GLU A 142 -2.70 -8.96 -3.05
C GLU A 142 -2.94 -10.46 -2.84
N PHE A 143 -2.79 -10.96 -1.61
CA PHE A 143 -3.08 -12.35 -1.25
C PHE A 143 -4.56 -12.68 -1.47
N VAL A 144 -5.46 -11.81 -0.99
CA VAL A 144 -6.91 -11.98 -1.16
C VAL A 144 -7.28 -12.01 -2.64
N ARG A 145 -6.74 -11.09 -3.44
CA ARG A 145 -7.00 -11.03 -4.89
C ARG A 145 -6.49 -12.29 -5.60
N ALA A 146 -5.29 -12.75 -5.26
CA ALA A 146 -4.68 -13.94 -5.85
C ALA A 146 -5.42 -15.24 -5.48
N HIS A 147 -6.00 -15.32 -4.28
CA HIS A 147 -6.69 -16.52 -3.77
C HIS A 147 -8.22 -16.37 -3.77
N TRP A 148 -8.76 -15.45 -4.58
CA TRP A 148 -10.18 -15.08 -4.54
C TRP A 148 -11.12 -16.29 -4.70
N ALA A 149 -10.84 -17.17 -5.67
CA ALA A 149 -11.67 -18.34 -5.92
C ALA A 149 -11.69 -19.32 -4.73
N GLU A 150 -10.56 -19.51 -4.05
CA GLU A 150 -10.45 -20.36 -2.86
C GLU A 150 -11.17 -19.73 -1.66
N LEU A 151 -10.98 -18.43 -1.45
CA LEU A 151 -11.61 -17.67 -0.37
C LEU A 151 -13.14 -17.64 -0.46
N ASN A 152 -13.72 -17.81 -1.65
CA ASN A 152 -15.18 -17.89 -1.80
C ASN A 152 -15.75 -19.27 -1.46
N ARG A 153 -14.92 -20.29 -1.19
CA ARG A 153 -15.37 -21.60 -0.73
C ARG A 153 -15.55 -21.62 0.80
N PRO A 154 -16.48 -22.42 1.35
CA PRO A 154 -16.74 -22.47 2.80
C PRO A 154 -15.50 -22.78 3.66
N GLU A 155 -14.55 -23.53 3.11
CA GLU A 155 -13.29 -23.89 3.77
C GLU A 155 -12.41 -22.66 4.00
N GLY A 156 -12.46 -21.68 3.09
CA GLY A 156 -11.57 -20.53 3.06
C GLY A 156 -10.11 -20.92 2.80
N THR A 157 -9.18 -20.08 3.25
CA THR A 157 -7.74 -20.39 3.24
C THR A 157 -7.08 -19.93 4.55
N SER A 158 -5.78 -20.15 4.69
CA SER A 158 -4.97 -19.63 5.79
C SER A 158 -3.69 -18.99 5.28
N ALA A 159 -3.17 -18.04 6.04
CA ALA A 159 -1.88 -17.40 5.76
C ALA A 159 -1.09 -17.21 7.06
N TYR A 160 0.24 -17.22 6.95
CA TYR A 160 1.13 -16.78 8.02
C TYR A 160 1.36 -15.28 7.89
N PHE A 161 0.63 -14.50 8.69
CA PHE A 161 0.71 -13.06 8.67
C PHE A 161 1.86 -12.58 9.55
N VAL A 162 2.83 -11.88 8.97
CA VAL A 162 3.96 -11.32 9.71
C VAL A 162 3.49 -10.18 10.62
N VAL A 163 3.82 -10.25 11.91
CA VAL A 163 3.46 -9.26 12.92
C VAL A 163 4.74 -8.67 13.52
N PRO A 164 5.26 -7.56 12.95
CA PRO A 164 6.56 -7.03 13.35
C PRO A 164 6.68 -6.72 14.83
N SER A 165 5.64 -6.14 15.43
CA SER A 165 5.58 -5.83 16.87
C SER A 165 5.78 -7.04 17.81
N ARG A 166 5.65 -8.26 17.28
CA ARG A 166 5.89 -9.54 17.98
C ARG A 166 7.18 -10.24 17.53
N LEU A 167 7.91 -9.68 16.57
CA LEU A 167 9.09 -10.30 15.95
C LEU A 167 8.80 -11.72 15.45
N GLY A 168 7.61 -11.93 14.89
CA GLY A 168 7.10 -13.25 14.53
C GLY A 168 5.97 -13.18 13.50
N ASP A 169 5.34 -14.32 13.26
CA ASP A 169 4.14 -14.45 12.44
C ASP A 169 2.97 -15.05 13.26
N LEU A 170 1.76 -14.93 12.72
CA LEU A 170 0.57 -15.60 13.23
C LEU A 170 -0.12 -16.31 12.08
N ARG A 171 -0.51 -17.56 12.30
CA ARG A 171 -1.37 -18.26 11.35
C ARG A 171 -2.81 -17.76 11.51
N LEU A 172 -3.34 -17.19 10.44
CA LEU A 172 -4.70 -16.65 10.38
C LEU A 172 -5.53 -17.45 9.37
N ASN A 173 -6.74 -17.82 9.78
CA ASN A 173 -7.75 -18.39 8.88
C ASN A 173 -8.58 -17.25 8.30
N ILE A 174 -8.84 -17.29 7.00
CA ILE A 174 -9.64 -16.33 6.27
C ILE A 174 -10.80 -17.09 5.63
N LYS A 175 -12.02 -16.77 6.03
CA LYS A 175 -13.23 -17.48 5.58
C LYS A 175 -14.26 -16.53 5.02
N PRO A 176 -15.05 -16.95 4.01
CA PRO A 176 -16.16 -16.15 3.54
C PRO A 176 -17.20 -16.02 4.65
N THR A 177 -17.85 -14.87 4.69
CA THR A 177 -18.99 -14.58 5.55
C THR A 177 -20.14 -14.07 4.68
N PRO A 178 -21.40 -14.38 4.99
CA PRO A 178 -22.53 -13.89 4.21
C PRO A 178 -22.49 -12.36 4.10
N SER A 179 -22.62 -11.86 2.87
CA SER A 179 -22.89 -10.44 2.60
C SER A 179 -24.37 -10.28 2.29
N SER A 180 -25.04 -9.29 2.90
CA SER A 180 -26.43 -8.96 2.57
C SER A 180 -26.58 -8.31 1.20
N ASP A 181 -25.49 -7.79 0.65
CA ASP A 181 -25.44 -7.13 -0.65
C ASP A 181 -24.55 -7.94 -1.60
N PRO A 182 -25.09 -8.40 -2.75
CA PRO A 182 -24.36 -9.22 -3.72
C PRO A 182 -23.23 -8.47 -4.42
N GLN A 183 -23.23 -7.13 -4.41
CA GLN A 183 -22.12 -6.30 -4.93
C GLN A 183 -20.85 -6.44 -4.10
N PHE A 184 -20.95 -6.99 -2.89
CA PHE A 184 -19.83 -7.16 -1.98
C PHE A 184 -19.59 -8.63 -1.62
N ARG A 185 -18.33 -8.92 -1.26
CA ARG A 185 -17.90 -10.15 -0.61
C ARG A 185 -17.26 -9.80 0.71
N GLN A 186 -17.60 -10.55 1.75
CA GLN A 186 -17.04 -10.35 3.07
C GLN A 186 -16.18 -11.54 3.47
N PHE A 187 -15.02 -11.25 4.04
CA PHE A 187 -14.13 -12.24 4.61
C PHE A 187 -13.89 -11.93 6.08
N ARG A 188 -13.92 -12.97 6.90
CA ARG A 188 -13.57 -12.92 8.32
C ARG A 188 -12.20 -13.55 8.52
N MET A 189 -11.32 -12.80 9.17
CA MET A 189 -10.00 -13.25 9.56
C MET A 189 -9.91 -13.46 11.07
N ALA A 190 -9.42 -14.62 11.48
CA ALA A 190 -9.29 -15.03 12.87
C ALA A 190 -8.00 -15.84 13.09
N LEU A 191 -7.49 -15.88 14.33
CA LEU A 191 -6.38 -16.78 14.68
C LEU A 191 -6.75 -18.24 14.38
N SER A 192 -5.82 -19.01 13.84
CA SER A 192 -6.02 -20.44 13.62
C SER A 192 -6.02 -21.23 14.95
N GLY A 193 -6.71 -22.37 14.97
CA GLY A 193 -6.80 -23.25 16.13
C GLY A 193 -7.84 -22.82 17.18
N TRP A 194 -7.77 -23.45 18.36
CA TRP A 194 -8.76 -23.28 19.43
C TRP A 194 -8.84 -21.85 19.99
N LEU A 195 -7.74 -21.09 19.93
CA LEU A 195 -7.70 -19.68 20.35
C LEU A 195 -8.52 -18.74 19.44
N GLY A 196 -8.84 -19.17 18.21
CA GLY A 196 -9.62 -18.39 17.25
C GLY A 196 -11.09 -18.17 17.64
N ALA A 197 -11.66 -19.03 18.48
CA ALA A 197 -13.08 -18.95 18.87
C ALA A 197 -13.40 -17.77 19.81
N LEU A 198 -12.40 -17.29 20.55
CA LEU A 198 -12.55 -16.22 21.55
C LEU A 198 -11.83 -14.92 21.16
N ALA A 199 -11.02 -14.96 20.10
CA ALA A 199 -10.23 -13.82 19.66
C ALA A 199 -11.08 -12.79 18.90
N PRO A 200 -10.85 -11.48 19.11
CA PRO A 200 -11.37 -10.45 18.24
C PRO A 200 -10.94 -10.71 16.79
N THR A 201 -11.88 -10.60 15.88
CA THR A 201 -11.65 -10.86 14.46
C THR A 201 -11.61 -9.59 13.65
N ILE A 202 -11.04 -9.72 12.47
CA ILE A 202 -11.06 -8.69 11.44
C ILE A 202 -12.10 -9.09 10.39
N THR A 203 -12.93 -8.14 9.97
CA THR A 203 -13.84 -8.29 8.83
C THR A 203 -13.36 -7.41 7.70
N LEU A 204 -13.35 -7.96 6.50
CA LEU A 204 -12.94 -7.29 5.28
C LEU A 204 -14.10 -7.33 4.31
N THR A 205 -14.39 -6.21 3.65
CA THR A 205 -15.41 -6.12 2.62
C THR A 205 -14.75 -5.70 1.32
N TYR A 206 -14.98 -6.49 0.28
CA TYR A 206 -14.48 -6.30 -1.06
C TYR A 206 -15.63 -6.13 -2.03
N THR A 207 -15.44 -5.36 -3.10
CA THR A 207 -16.33 -5.42 -4.27
C THR A 207 -16.25 -6.82 -4.91
N ALA A 208 -17.39 -7.32 -5.37
CA ALA A 208 -17.48 -8.65 -5.96
C ALA A 208 -16.91 -8.73 -7.39
N THR A 209 -16.79 -7.59 -8.09
CA THR A 209 -16.45 -7.51 -9.52
C THR A 209 -14.96 -7.36 -9.78
N ASP A 210 -14.31 -6.42 -9.09
CA ASP A 210 -12.91 -6.01 -9.29
C ASP A 210 -12.05 -6.31 -8.05
N HIS A 211 -12.62 -6.97 -7.05
CA HIS A 211 -11.95 -7.43 -5.84
C HIS A 211 -11.20 -6.30 -5.13
N ARG A 212 -11.82 -5.12 -5.06
CA ARG A 212 -11.29 -3.94 -4.39
C ARG A 212 -11.73 -3.94 -2.94
N LEU A 213 -10.77 -3.76 -2.02
CA LEU A 213 -11.07 -3.54 -0.61
C LEU A 213 -11.83 -2.20 -0.46
N VAL A 214 -13.02 -2.25 0.12
CA VAL A 214 -13.85 -1.06 0.40
C VAL A 214 -14.03 -0.81 1.89
N GLN A 215 -13.85 -1.85 2.72
CA GLN A 215 -13.90 -1.71 4.17
C GLN A 215 -13.01 -2.72 4.89
N PHE A 216 -12.30 -2.24 5.90
CA PHE A 216 -11.67 -3.04 6.95
C PHE A 216 -12.34 -2.73 8.29
N ALA A 217 -12.60 -3.74 9.12
CA ALA A 217 -13.10 -3.54 10.47
C ALA A 217 -12.43 -4.51 11.46
N GLY A 218 -11.72 -3.98 12.47
CA GLY A 218 -11.03 -4.81 13.45
C GLY A 218 -9.89 -4.08 14.16
N LEU A 219 -8.95 -4.84 14.70
CA LEU A 219 -7.75 -4.30 15.34
C LEU A 219 -6.84 -3.66 14.28
N SER A 220 -6.49 -2.38 14.45
CA SER A 220 -5.60 -1.67 13.54
C SER A 220 -4.13 -2.01 13.79
N ASN A 221 -3.32 -1.99 12.73
CA ASN A 221 -1.86 -1.93 12.83
C ASN A 221 -1.36 -0.54 13.26
N ILE A 222 -2.20 0.50 13.13
CA ILE A 222 -1.88 1.88 13.52
C ILE A 222 -2.34 2.12 14.96
N LYS A 223 -1.39 2.48 15.82
CA LYS A 223 -1.64 2.81 17.23
C LYS A 223 -2.40 4.13 17.37
N ASP A 224 -3.05 4.33 18.50
CA ASP A 224 -3.62 5.64 18.80
C ASP A 224 -2.53 6.66 19.20
N ASN A 225 -2.95 7.85 19.65
CA ASN A 225 -2.02 8.92 20.02
C ASN A 225 -1.15 8.57 21.24
N ASP A 226 -1.58 7.62 22.07
CA ASP A 226 -0.90 7.19 23.27
C ASP A 226 -0.02 5.95 23.02
N GLY A 227 -0.03 5.41 21.79
CA GLY A 227 0.71 4.22 21.40
C GLY A 227 -0.02 2.91 21.69
N GLU A 228 -1.29 2.99 22.05
CA GLU A 228 -2.11 1.84 22.40
C GLU A 228 -2.78 1.20 21.18
N ASN A 229 -3.18 -0.06 21.35
CA ASN A 229 -3.95 -0.79 20.35
C ASN A 229 -5.36 -0.22 20.22
N GLN A 230 -5.80 0.07 19.00
CA GLN A 230 -7.15 0.55 18.72
C GLN A 230 -7.89 -0.31 17.71
N LYS A 231 -9.22 -0.35 17.83
CA LYS A 231 -10.11 -0.97 16.85
C LYS A 231 -10.73 0.10 15.97
N VAL A 232 -10.69 -0.11 14.67
CA VAL A 232 -11.18 0.84 13.68
C VAL A 232 -12.06 0.17 12.64
N ARG A 233 -12.92 0.98 12.02
CA ARG A 233 -13.57 0.70 10.74
C ARG A 233 -12.97 1.65 9.72
N ILE A 234 -12.20 1.14 8.77
CA ILE A 234 -11.58 1.90 7.69
C ILE A 234 -12.44 1.74 6.44
N VAL A 235 -12.83 2.85 5.82
CA VAL A 235 -13.63 2.86 4.59
C VAL A 235 -12.82 3.47 3.46
N PHE A 236 -12.85 2.83 2.29
CA PHE A 236 -12.17 3.25 1.06
C PHE A 236 -13.20 3.47 -0.05
N PRO A 237 -14.00 4.56 0.02
CA PRO A 237 -15.08 4.77 -0.93
C PRO A 237 -14.49 5.10 -2.32
N PRO A 238 -14.89 4.40 -3.40
CA PRO A 238 -14.35 4.68 -4.74
C PRO A 238 -14.51 6.11 -5.23
N LYS A 239 -15.53 6.82 -4.73
CA LYS A 239 -15.75 8.25 -5.00
C LYS A 239 -14.67 9.18 -4.43
N ASP A 240 -13.83 8.70 -3.51
CA ASP A 240 -12.73 9.46 -2.91
C ASP A 240 -11.38 9.05 -3.54
N ASP A 241 -11.40 8.38 -4.70
CA ASP A 241 -10.23 8.21 -5.55
C ASP A 241 -9.79 9.57 -6.10
N LEU A 242 -8.48 9.78 -6.09
CA LEU A 242 -7.85 11.00 -6.54
C LEU A 242 -7.28 10.79 -7.94
N PRO A 243 -7.11 11.86 -8.73
CA PRO A 243 -6.41 11.77 -10.00
C PRO A 243 -5.01 11.15 -9.82
N PRO A 244 -4.48 10.47 -10.85
CA PRO A 244 -3.09 10.06 -10.88
C PRO A 244 -2.17 11.21 -10.47
N ALA A 245 -1.22 10.93 -9.59
CA ALA A 245 -0.22 11.88 -9.13
C ALA A 245 1.06 11.71 -9.96
N SER A 246 1.77 12.81 -10.20
CA SER A 246 3.08 12.78 -10.87
C SER A 246 4.16 12.22 -9.95
N GLU A 247 5.30 11.81 -10.50
CA GLU A 247 6.49 11.45 -9.72
C GLU A 247 6.92 12.57 -8.75
N ALA A 248 6.78 13.84 -9.17
CA ALA A 248 7.09 14.99 -8.33
C ALA A 248 6.14 15.09 -7.12
N ASP A 249 4.85 14.83 -7.31
CA ASP A 249 3.86 14.80 -6.23
C ASP A 249 4.15 13.67 -5.24
N VAL A 250 4.51 12.49 -5.74
CA VAL A 250 4.91 11.34 -4.90
C VAL A 250 6.19 11.65 -4.11
N ALA A 251 7.18 12.28 -4.74
CA ALA A 251 8.41 12.71 -4.08
C ALA A 251 8.12 13.76 -2.98
N GLN A 252 7.24 14.72 -3.27
CA GLN A 252 6.78 15.71 -2.30
C GLN A 252 6.07 15.02 -1.12
N ALA A 253 5.13 14.11 -1.40
CA ALA A 253 4.42 13.34 -0.39
C ALA A 253 5.39 12.56 0.51
N ARG A 254 6.40 11.90 -0.08
CA ARG A 254 7.44 11.15 0.67
C ARG A 254 8.26 12.05 1.59
N SER A 255 8.48 13.31 1.21
CA SER A 255 9.21 14.29 2.02
C SER A 255 8.33 15.01 3.07
N THR A 256 7.02 14.75 3.10
CA THR A 256 6.08 15.46 3.99
C THR A 256 6.53 15.34 5.47
N PRO A 257 6.71 16.47 6.18
CA PRO A 257 7.04 16.46 7.60
C PRO A 257 5.97 15.74 8.42
N LEU A 258 6.42 14.93 9.39
CA LEU A 258 5.52 14.21 10.28
C LEU A 258 5.36 14.95 11.61
N VAL A 259 4.13 15.21 12.01
CA VAL A 259 3.82 15.82 13.31
C VAL A 259 3.91 14.80 14.43
N THR A 260 4.39 15.23 15.59
CA THR A 260 4.50 14.38 16.78
C THR A 260 3.24 14.37 17.65
N LYS A 261 2.22 15.16 17.29
CA LYS A 261 0.92 15.21 17.97
C LYS A 261 -0.19 15.54 16.96
N CYS A 262 -1.29 14.82 17.05
CA CYS A 262 -2.54 15.23 16.42
C CYS A 262 -3.29 16.18 17.35
N SER A 263 -4.00 17.15 16.77
CA SER A 263 -4.99 17.91 17.55
C SER A 263 -6.13 16.97 17.98
N PRO A 264 -6.76 17.23 19.15
CA PRO A 264 -7.94 16.49 19.60
C PRO A 264 -9.10 16.51 18.59
#